data_AF-A0A1Q3A8N7-F1
#
_entry.id   AF-A0A1Q3A8N7-F1
#
_cell.length_a   1.000
_cell.length_b   1.000
_cell.length_c   1.000
_cell.angle_alpha   90.00
_cell.angle_beta   90.00
_cell.angle_gamma   90.00
#
_symmetry.space_group_name_H-M   'P 1'
#
loop_
_entity.id
_entity.type
_entity.pdbx_description
1 polymer ?
#
loop_
_entity_poly.entity_id
_entity_poly.type
_entity_poly.pdbx_seq_one_letter_code
_entity_poly.pdbx_strand_id
1 'polypeptide(L)'
;MLAVSSMSSGRETATAKSSSLIPSTFILARSSRYHKCALFNVLPSDLTSESAFAGEKCRLFYGDVVLDEYIENGSSIPRYMLKFEWNRGGSRRRNVFCQTEVMDNVHKWNETITEWSSERFRIMMQCSEDRYVLLELQICETNEDRRFRDILCRISEEFEIWAEIMGD
;
A
#
# COMPACT_ATOMS: atom_id res chain seq x y z
N MET A 1 33.66 -44.67 29.60
CA MET A 1 34.05 -43.29 29.26
C MET A 1 33.76 -43.09 27.78
N LEU A 2 32.70 -42.37 27.44
CA LEU A 2 32.31 -42.08 26.06
C LEU A 2 32.54 -40.59 25.83
N ALA A 3 33.35 -40.27 24.83
CA ALA A 3 33.65 -38.91 24.40
C ALA A 3 32.41 -38.29 23.73
N VAL A 4 31.97 -37.14 24.23
CA VAL A 4 30.88 -36.34 23.65
C VAL A 4 31.52 -35.33 22.70
N SER A 5 31.35 -35.54 21.40
CA SER A 5 31.73 -34.57 20.37
C SER A 5 30.67 -33.47 20.30
N SER A 6 31.04 -32.28 20.75
CA SER A 6 30.22 -31.06 20.67
C SER A 6 30.15 -30.56 19.22
N MET A 7 28.99 -30.68 18.56
CA MET A 7 28.71 -30.02 17.30
C MET A 7 28.23 -28.59 17.58
N SER A 8 29.08 -27.60 17.33
CA SER A 8 28.72 -26.18 17.32
C SER A 8 27.91 -25.88 16.07
N SER A 9 26.58 -25.89 16.18
CA SER A 9 25.67 -25.35 15.17
C SER A 9 25.81 -23.83 15.15
N GLY A 10 26.64 -23.32 14.24
CA GLY A 10 26.70 -21.90 13.91
C GLY A 10 25.35 -21.47 13.34
N ARG A 11 24.52 -20.82 14.17
CA ARG A 11 23.35 -20.08 13.69
C ARG A 11 23.86 -18.86 12.94
N GLU A 12 23.93 -18.97 11.62
CA GLU A 12 23.95 -17.82 10.74
C GLU A 12 22.65 -17.04 10.98
N THR A 13 22.75 -15.95 11.72
CA THR A 13 21.69 -14.96 11.84
C THR A 13 21.54 -14.32 10.47
N ALA A 14 20.53 -14.76 9.72
CA ALA A 14 20.03 -14.02 8.57
C ALA A 14 19.56 -12.66 9.06
N THR A 15 20.43 -11.65 9.01
CA THR A 15 20.05 -10.26 9.08
C THR A 15 19.23 -9.96 7.84
N ALA A 16 17.91 -10.09 7.96
CA ALA A 16 16.98 -9.49 7.02
C ALA A 16 17.25 -7.99 7.06
N LYS A 17 18.04 -7.52 6.08
CA LYS A 17 18.14 -6.09 5.79
C LYS A 17 16.72 -5.66 5.42
N SER A 18 16.03 -5.03 6.37
CA SER A 18 14.85 -4.24 6.09
C SER A 18 15.32 -3.11 5.20
N SER A 19 15.31 -3.30 3.88
CA SER A 19 15.40 -2.19 2.94
C SER A 19 14.14 -1.37 3.17
N SER A 20 14.24 -0.31 3.97
CA SER A 20 13.19 0.69 3.96
C SER A 20 13.13 1.21 2.52
N LEU A 21 12.02 0.94 1.83
CA LEU A 21 11.73 1.50 0.51
C LEU A 21 11.73 3.04 0.52
N ILE A 22 11.74 3.62 1.72
CA ILE A 22 11.84 5.04 1.97
C ILE A 22 13.28 5.38 2.38
N PRO A 23 13.95 6.30 1.65
CA PRO A 23 15.25 6.83 2.04
C PRO A 23 15.25 7.46 3.44
N SER A 24 16.40 7.50 4.10
CA SER A 24 16.54 8.09 5.45
C SER A 24 16.32 9.60 5.51
N THR A 25 16.18 10.27 4.36
CA THR A 25 15.91 11.71 4.22
C THR A 25 14.43 12.07 4.39
N PHE A 26 13.55 11.08 4.47
CA PHE A 26 12.11 11.26 4.64
C PHE A 26 11.70 11.22 6.11
N ILE A 27 10.89 12.20 6.51
CA ILE A 27 10.28 12.29 7.82
C ILE A 27 8.78 12.03 7.66
N LEU A 28 8.23 11.10 8.45
CA LEU A 28 6.79 10.87 8.51
C LEU A 28 6.12 12.09 9.14
N ALA A 29 5.33 12.83 8.35
CA ALA A 29 4.63 14.03 8.79
C ALA A 29 3.25 13.68 9.38
N ARG A 30 2.51 12.79 8.72
CA ARG A 30 1.16 12.40 9.12
C ARG A 30 0.90 10.94 8.72
N SER A 31 0.09 10.27 9.53
CA SER A 31 -0.37 8.90 9.26
C SER A 31 -1.86 8.81 9.56
N SER A 32 -2.65 8.52 8.53
CA SER A 32 -4.11 8.38 8.60
C SER A 32 -4.47 6.91 8.46
N ARG A 33 -5.39 6.42 9.29
CA ARG A 33 -5.81 5.02 9.29
C ARG A 33 -7.29 4.88 8.95
N TYR A 34 -7.57 3.87 8.14
CA TYR A 34 -8.89 3.46 7.70
C TYR A 34 -9.12 1.99 8.03
N HIS A 35 -10.22 1.69 8.71
CA HIS A 35 -10.48 0.36 9.25
C HIS A 35 -11.37 -0.48 8.33
N LYS A 36 -11.28 -1.81 8.49
CA LYS A 36 -12.15 -2.79 7.83
C LYS A 36 -12.13 -2.65 6.30
N CYS A 37 -10.94 -2.68 5.74
CA CYS A 37 -10.68 -2.63 4.32
C CYS A 37 -10.41 -4.05 3.79
N ALA A 38 -10.86 -4.33 2.57
CA ALA A 38 -10.61 -5.58 1.87
C ALA A 38 -9.88 -5.33 0.55
N LEU A 39 -8.96 -6.22 0.18
CA LEU A 39 -8.38 -6.25 -1.17
C LEU A 39 -8.79 -7.52 -1.89
N PHE A 40 -9.12 -7.37 -3.16
CA PHE A 40 -9.46 -8.46 -4.07
C PHE A 40 -8.55 -8.45 -5.30
N ASN A 41 -8.37 -9.60 -5.93
CA ASN A 41 -7.74 -9.66 -7.24
C ASN A 41 -8.59 -8.96 -8.30
N VAL A 42 -7.94 -8.30 -9.27
CA VAL A 42 -8.58 -7.84 -10.50
C VAL A 42 -8.39 -8.92 -11.57
N LEU A 43 -9.50 -9.41 -12.13
CA LEU A 43 -9.45 -10.35 -13.26
C LEU A 43 -9.33 -9.57 -14.58
N PRO A 44 -8.50 -10.04 -15.53
CA PRO A 44 -8.42 -9.44 -16.86
C PRO A 44 -9.80 -9.46 -17.54
N SER A 45 -10.23 -8.31 -18.06
CA SER A 45 -11.51 -8.13 -18.76
C SER A 45 -11.67 -9.08 -19.95
N ASP A 46 -10.56 -9.46 -20.58
CA ASP A 46 -10.53 -10.25 -21.81
C ASP A 46 -10.72 -11.76 -21.53
N LEU A 47 -10.57 -12.17 -20.26
CA LEU A 47 -10.74 -13.54 -19.78
C LEU A 47 -12.09 -13.76 -19.08
N THR A 48 -12.88 -12.70 -18.92
CA THR A 48 -14.19 -12.72 -18.23
C THR A 48 -15.38 -12.80 -19.18
N SER A 49 -15.21 -13.34 -20.39
CA SER A 49 -16.38 -13.73 -21.20
C SER A 49 -17.17 -14.77 -20.41
N GLU A 50 -18.48 -14.50 -20.27
CA GLU A 50 -19.39 -15.05 -19.24
C GLU A 50 -19.53 -16.58 -19.18
N SER A 51 -18.82 -17.35 -20.01
CA SER A 51 -19.00 -18.81 -20.13
C SER A 51 -17.80 -19.67 -19.71
N ALA A 52 -16.59 -19.12 -19.53
CA ALA A 52 -15.40 -19.95 -19.29
C ALA A 52 -14.72 -19.73 -17.92
N PHE A 53 -14.95 -18.59 -17.27
CA PHE A 53 -14.43 -18.31 -15.94
C PHE A 53 -15.59 -17.84 -15.05
N ALA A 54 -16.15 -18.75 -14.25
CA ALA A 54 -16.92 -18.41 -13.06
C ALA A 54 -15.98 -17.85 -11.96
N GLY A 55 -15.07 -16.94 -12.33
CA GLY A 55 -14.01 -16.42 -11.49
C GLY A 55 -14.57 -15.51 -10.43
N GLU A 56 -14.93 -16.08 -9.29
CA GLU A 56 -15.26 -15.27 -8.12
C GLU A 56 -14.05 -14.42 -7.73
N LYS A 57 -14.30 -13.14 -7.44
CA LYS A 57 -13.27 -12.27 -6.87
C LYS A 57 -12.78 -12.88 -5.57
N CYS A 58 -11.49 -13.22 -5.53
CA CYS A 58 -10.83 -13.76 -4.36
C CYS A 58 -10.40 -12.62 -3.44
N ARG A 59 -10.87 -12.65 -2.20
CA ARG A 59 -10.39 -11.73 -1.17
C ARG A 59 -9.00 -12.15 -0.72
N LEU A 60 -8.02 -11.32 -1.02
CA LEU A 60 -6.61 -11.56 -0.69
C LEU A 60 -6.26 -11.02 0.70
N PHE A 61 -6.92 -9.95 1.13
CA PHE A 61 -6.63 -9.25 2.38
C PHE A 61 -7.89 -8.70 3.05
N TYR A 62 -7.86 -8.65 4.38
CA TYR A 62 -8.82 -7.92 5.21
C TYR A 62 -8.10 -7.34 6.43
N GLY A 63 -8.16 -6.02 6.60
CA GLY A 63 -7.40 -5.32 7.65
C GLY A 63 -7.59 -3.81 7.58
N ASP A 64 -6.53 -3.07 7.90
CA ASP A 64 -6.53 -1.61 7.88
C ASP A 64 -5.74 -1.09 6.67
N VAL A 65 -6.17 0.05 6.13
CA VAL A 65 -5.37 0.88 5.22
C VAL A 65 -4.75 2.01 6.02
N VAL A 66 -3.47 2.24 5.80
CA VAL A 66 -2.72 3.36 6.39
C VAL A 66 -2.19 4.22 5.26
N LEU A 67 -2.57 5.48 5.25
CA LEU A 67 -2.01 6.50 4.37
C LEU A 67 -0.96 7.26 5.15
N ASP A 68 0.29 7.07 4.76
CA ASP A 68 1.41 7.82 5.32
C ASP A 68 1.78 8.97 4.38
N GLU A 69 2.03 10.13 4.98
CA GLU A 69 2.57 11.32 4.34
C GLU A 69 3.98 11.57 4.86
N TYR A 70 4.90 11.73 3.92
CA TYR A 70 6.30 11.99 4.18
C TYR A 70 6.70 13.34 3.60
N ILE A 71 7.63 14.00 4.29
CA ILE A 71 8.29 15.20 3.82
C ILE A 71 9.77 14.88 3.71
N GLU A 72 10.39 15.24 2.59
CA GLU A 72 11.83 15.14 2.42
C GLU A 72 12.52 16.38 2.96
N ASN A 73 13.65 16.22 3.65
CA ASN A 73 14.47 17.36 4.05
C ASN A 73 14.87 18.21 2.83
N GLY A 74 14.37 19.45 2.79
CA GLY A 74 14.65 20.40 1.71
C GLY A 74 13.66 20.37 0.54
N SER A 75 12.66 19.50 0.56
CA SER A 75 11.52 19.54 -0.36
C SER A 75 10.26 20.02 0.36
N SER A 76 9.49 20.86 -0.31
CA SER A 76 8.15 21.26 0.15
C SER A 76 7.04 20.33 -0.38
N ILE A 77 7.38 19.40 -1.28
CA ILE A 77 6.41 18.52 -1.92
C ILE A 77 6.15 17.32 -0.99
N PRO A 78 4.89 17.11 -0.55
CA PRO A 78 4.55 15.93 0.24
C PRO A 78 4.62 14.68 -0.63
N ARG A 79 4.94 13.56 0.02
CA ARG A 79 4.95 12.25 -0.61
C ARG A 79 4.03 11.30 0.13
N TYR A 80 3.23 10.55 -0.61
CA TYR A 80 2.18 9.72 -0.06
C TYR A 80 2.43 8.24 -0.36
N MET A 81 2.05 7.36 0.57
CA MET A 81 2.11 5.92 0.36
C MET A 81 0.98 5.23 1.13
N LEU A 82 0.28 4.31 0.47
CA LEU A 82 -0.70 3.44 1.12
C LEU A 82 -0.03 2.16 1.58
N LYS A 83 -0.30 1.76 2.83
CA LYS A 83 0.11 0.49 3.43
C LYS A 83 -1.12 -0.29 3.87
N PHE A 84 -1.11 -1.58 3.61
CA PHE A 84 -2.18 -2.50 4.01
C PHE A 84 -1.67 -3.33 5.19
N GLU A 85 -2.27 -3.15 6.35
CA GLU A 85 -1.78 -3.76 7.59
C GLU A 85 -2.79 -4.75 8.16
N TRP A 86 -2.30 -5.93 8.55
CA TRP A 86 -3.14 -6.89 9.25
C TRP A 86 -3.56 -6.36 10.61
N ASN A 87 -4.86 -6.36 10.89
CA ASN A 87 -5.41 -6.08 12.22
C ASN A 87 -5.24 -7.31 13.12
N ARG A 88 -4.02 -7.63 13.53
CA ARG A 88 -3.76 -8.68 14.54
C ARG A 88 -3.69 -8.03 15.91
N GLY A 89 -4.80 -8.14 16.64
CA GLY A 89 -4.88 -7.71 18.04
C GLY A 89 -3.71 -8.24 18.87
N GLY A 90 -2.95 -7.33 19.47
CA GLY A 90 -1.96 -7.62 20.51
C GLY A 90 -0.48 -7.65 20.09
N SER A 91 -0.13 -7.64 18.80
CA SER A 91 1.28 -7.52 18.38
C SER A 91 1.70 -6.06 18.27
N ARG A 92 2.76 -5.64 18.97
CA ARG A 92 3.38 -4.30 18.80
C ARG A 92 3.99 -4.09 17.41
N ARG A 93 4.18 -5.16 16.63
CA ARG A 93 4.62 -5.09 15.23
C ARG A 93 3.42 -5.35 14.33
N ARG A 94 2.94 -4.29 13.68
CA ARG A 94 1.91 -4.39 12.64
C ARG A 94 2.57 -4.99 11.41
N ASN A 95 2.03 -6.10 10.92
CA ASN A 95 2.58 -6.78 9.75
C ASN A 95 1.95 -6.14 8.51
N VAL A 96 2.79 -5.53 7.67
CA VAL A 96 2.39 -5.02 6.36
C VAL A 96 2.16 -6.20 5.42
N PHE A 97 1.00 -6.22 4.77
CA PHE A 97 0.66 -7.17 3.72
C PHE A 97 1.26 -6.72 2.38
N CYS A 98 0.93 -5.51 1.95
CA CYS A 98 1.47 -4.85 0.77
C CYS A 98 1.43 -3.33 0.94
N GLN A 99 2.06 -2.63 0.00
CA GLN A 99 2.06 -1.17 -0.07
C GLN A 99 2.16 -0.70 -1.52
N THR A 100 1.79 0.55 -1.75
CA THR A 100 2.00 1.22 -3.04
C THR A 100 3.46 1.67 -3.16
N GLU A 101 3.83 2.11 -4.37
CA GLU A 101 4.97 2.99 -4.52
C GLU A 101 4.68 4.34 -3.84
N VAL A 102 5.75 5.11 -3.59
CA VAL A 102 5.66 6.49 -3.15
C VAL A 102 5.11 7.35 -4.29
N MET A 103 3.97 7.98 -4.04
CA MET A 103 3.34 8.96 -4.91
C MET A 103 3.84 10.34 -4.53
N ASP A 104 4.47 11.04 -5.46
CA ASP A 104 5.10 12.35 -5.26
C ASP A 104 4.64 13.41 -6.27
N ASN A 105 3.69 13.06 -7.14
CA ASN A 105 3.10 13.95 -8.13
C ASN A 105 1.73 13.44 -8.60
N VAL A 106 1.02 14.26 -9.36
CA VAL A 106 -0.32 13.98 -9.90
C VAL A 106 -0.35 12.78 -10.86
N HIS A 107 0.70 12.56 -11.65
CA HIS A 107 0.76 11.43 -12.58
C HIS A 107 0.84 10.10 -11.84
N LYS A 108 1.79 9.96 -10.91
CA LYS A 108 1.91 8.75 -10.06
C LYS A 108 0.65 8.53 -9.23
N TRP A 109 0.03 9.59 -8.75
CA TRP A 109 -1.24 9.52 -8.03
C TRP A 109 -2.33 8.86 -8.88
N ASN A 110 -2.56 9.38 -10.09
CA ASN A 110 -3.58 8.90 -11.03
C ASN A 110 -3.30 7.48 -11.54
N GLU A 111 -2.02 7.13 -11.72
CA GLU A 111 -1.61 5.77 -12.07
C GLU A 111 -1.80 4.78 -10.92
N THR A 112 -1.62 5.24 -9.67
CA THR A 112 -1.69 4.37 -8.48
C THR A 112 -3.11 4.17 -8.00
N ILE A 113 -3.95 5.21 -8.02
CA ILE A 113 -5.29 5.18 -7.45
C ILE A 113 -6.28 5.60 -8.52
N THR A 114 -7.15 4.66 -8.91
CA THR A 114 -8.23 4.95 -9.86
C THR A 114 -9.56 4.58 -9.24
N GLU A 115 -10.52 5.50 -9.25
CA GLU A 115 -11.89 5.18 -8.89
C GLU A 115 -12.51 4.29 -9.98
N TRP A 116 -13.01 3.12 -9.60
CA TRP A 116 -13.61 2.17 -10.54
C TRP A 116 -15.13 2.15 -10.45
N SER A 117 -15.68 2.31 -9.25
CA SER A 117 -17.11 2.49 -9.01
C SER A 117 -17.32 3.30 -7.74
N SER A 118 -18.57 3.69 -7.47
CA SER A 118 -18.97 4.49 -6.30
C SER A 118 -18.59 3.89 -4.93
N GLU A 119 -18.10 2.65 -4.88
CA GLU A 119 -17.76 1.93 -3.65
C GLU A 119 -16.37 1.25 -3.71
N ARG A 120 -15.64 1.39 -4.83
CA ARG A 120 -14.44 0.58 -5.09
C ARG A 120 -13.36 1.39 -5.79
N PHE A 121 -12.13 1.13 -5.36
CA PHE A 121 -10.93 1.71 -5.95
C PHE A 121 -10.08 0.61 -6.56
N ARG A 122 -9.38 0.93 -7.64
CA ARG A 122 -8.28 0.14 -8.16
C ARG A 122 -6.98 0.76 -7.67
N ILE A 123 -6.16 -0.04 -7.01
CA ILE A 123 -4.91 0.40 -6.40
C ILE A 123 -3.76 -0.40 -7.01
N MET A 124 -2.79 0.30 -7.59
CA MET A 124 -1.56 -0.28 -8.10
C MET A 124 -0.58 -0.53 -6.95
N MET A 125 -0.37 -1.79 -6.60
CA MET A 125 0.57 -2.17 -5.54
C MET A 125 1.97 -2.38 -6.11
N GLN A 126 2.98 -1.95 -5.37
CA GLN A 126 4.37 -2.23 -5.71
C GLN A 126 4.76 -3.61 -5.18
N CYS A 127 5.28 -4.45 -6.07
CA CYS A 127 5.92 -5.73 -5.75
C CYS A 127 7.46 -5.56 -5.79
N SER A 128 8.18 -6.68 -5.82
CA SER A 128 9.63 -6.69 -6.04
C SER A 128 9.99 -6.33 -7.49
N GLU A 129 11.15 -5.69 -7.70
CA GLU A 129 11.80 -5.54 -9.02
C GLU A 129 10.92 -4.78 -10.05
N ASP A 130 10.38 -3.63 -9.67
CA ASP A 130 9.53 -2.76 -10.52
C ASP A 130 8.34 -3.49 -11.16
N ARG A 131 7.88 -4.56 -10.50
CA ARG A 131 6.64 -5.23 -10.85
C ARG A 131 5.50 -4.63 -10.05
N TYR A 132 4.35 -4.53 -10.69
CA TYR A 132 3.15 -3.98 -10.08
C TYR A 132 1.99 -4.95 -10.23
N VAL A 133 1.08 -4.93 -9.25
CA VAL A 133 -0.16 -5.70 -9.31
C VAL A 133 -1.35 -4.80 -9.00
N LEU A 134 -2.37 -4.85 -9.86
CA LEU A 134 -3.59 -4.10 -9.66
C LEU A 134 -4.54 -4.88 -8.75
N LEU A 135 -4.93 -4.27 -7.64
CA LEU A 135 -5.89 -4.84 -6.69
C LEU A 135 -7.13 -3.95 -6.58
N GLU A 136 -8.27 -4.56 -6.27
CA GLU A 136 -9.50 -3.83 -5.96
C GLU A 136 -9.62 -3.63 -4.45
N LEU A 137 -9.67 -2.37 -4.02
CA LEU A 137 -9.91 -1.96 -2.65
C LEU A 137 -11.40 -1.70 -2.44
N GLN A 138 -11.93 -2.33 -1.39
CA GLN A 138 -13.25 -2.05 -0.84
C GLN A 138 -13.12 -1.63 0.62
N ILE A 139 -13.70 -0.48 0.99
CA ILE A 139 -13.79 -0.02 2.37
C ILE A 139 -15.18 -0.40 2.89
N CYS A 140 -15.25 -1.27 3.88
CA CYS A 140 -16.52 -1.88 4.28
C CYS A 140 -17.38 -0.96 5.17
N GLU A 141 -16.81 0.08 5.77
CA GLU A 141 -17.54 1.02 6.61
C GLU A 141 -17.76 2.35 5.88
N THR A 142 -19.02 2.77 5.78
CA THR A 142 -19.40 4.01 5.06
C THR A 142 -18.70 5.26 5.59
N ASN A 143 -18.49 5.36 6.92
CA ASN A 143 -17.78 6.50 7.50
C ASN A 143 -16.29 6.50 7.12
N GLU A 144 -15.66 5.33 7.09
CA GLU A 144 -14.27 5.19 6.68
C GLU A 144 -14.11 5.44 5.18
N ASP A 145 -15.05 4.97 4.36
CA ASP A 145 -15.07 5.22 2.90
C ASP A 145 -15.17 6.71 2.59
N ARG A 146 -16.09 7.44 3.25
CA ARG A 146 -16.19 8.90 3.10
C ARG A 146 -14.90 9.61 3.51
N ARG A 147 -14.36 9.30 4.70
CA ARG A 147 -13.10 9.88 5.17
C ARG A 147 -11.93 9.58 4.23
N PHE A 148 -11.95 8.41 3.58
CA PHE A 148 -10.93 8.04 2.61
C PHE A 148 -11.10 8.83 1.32
N ARG A 149 -12.31 8.93 0.78
CA ARG A 149 -12.60 9.76 -0.41
C ARG A 149 -12.23 11.22 -0.21
N ASP A 150 -12.57 11.79 0.94
CA ASP A 150 -12.24 13.18 1.28
C ASP A 150 -10.72 13.39 1.30
N ILE A 151 -9.95 12.43 1.84
CA ILE A 151 -8.48 12.55 1.84
C ILE A 151 -7.90 12.42 0.44
N LEU A 152 -8.44 11.53 -0.39
CA LEU A 152 -7.98 11.34 -1.76
C LEU A 152 -8.21 12.60 -2.58
N CYS A 153 -9.39 13.20 -2.46
CA CYS A 153 -9.73 14.46 -3.13
C CYS A 153 -8.76 15.57 -2.74
N ARG A 154 -8.55 15.78 -1.43
CA ARG A 154 -7.62 16.82 -0.93
C ARG A 154 -6.19 16.63 -1.43
N ILE A 155 -5.72 15.39 -1.53
CA ILE A 155 -4.36 15.10 -2.02
C ILE A 155 -4.25 15.31 -3.52
N SER A 156 -5.28 14.93 -4.28
CA SER A 156 -5.34 15.22 -5.71
C SER A 156 -5.25 16.71 -5.99
N GLU A 157 -6.08 17.52 -5.30
CA GLU A 157 -6.06 18.98 -5.39
C GLU A 157 -4.69 19.56 -5.01
N GLU A 158 -4.07 19.04 -3.95
CA GLU A 158 -2.73 19.46 -3.53
C GLU A 158 -1.67 19.20 -4.61
N PHE A 159 -1.71 18.03 -5.26
CA PHE A 159 -0.79 17.73 -6.36
C PHE A 159 -1.05 18.55 -7.61
N GLU A 160 -2.31 18.84 -7.94
CA GLU A 160 -2.66 19.74 -9.05
C GLU A 160 -2.11 21.16 -8.81
N ILE A 161 -2.26 21.70 -7.61
CA ILE A 161 -1.69 23.00 -7.23
C ILE A 161 -0.16 22.99 -7.35
N TRP A 162 0.50 21.92 -6.90
CA TRP A 162 1.95 21.80 -7.04
C TRP A 162 2.39 21.72 -8.51
N ALA A 163 1.67 21.00 -9.36
CA ALA A 163 1.95 20.94 -10.79
C ALA A 163 1.83 22.34 -11.44
N GLU A 164 0.77 23.09 -11.12
CA GLU A 164 0.58 24.47 -11.61
C GLU A 164 1.72 25.41 -11.16
N ILE A 165 2.19 25.28 -9.92
CA ILE A 165 3.30 26.10 -9.39
C ILE A 165 4.63 25.75 -10.06
N MET A 166 4.86 24.48 -10.36
CA MET A 166 6.11 23.99 -10.95
C MET A 166 6.15 24.12 -12.48
N GLY A 167 5.00 24.36 -13.11
CA GLY A 167 4.87 24.49 -14.56
C GLY A 167 4.88 23.16 -15.29
N ASP A 168 4.49 22.08 -14.61
CA ASP A 168 4.26 20.74 -15.18
C ASP A 168 2.81 20.59 -15.69
#